data_AF-A0A090I691-F1
#
_entry.id   AF-A0A090I691-F1
#
_cell.length_a   1.000
_cell.length_b   1.000
_cell.length_c   1.000
_cell.angle_alpha   90.00
_cell.angle_beta   90.00
_cell.angle_gamma   90.00
#
_symmetry.space_group_name_H-M   'P 1'
#
loop_
_entity.id
_entity.type
_entity.pdbx_description
1 polymer ?
#
loop_
_entity_poly.entity_id
_entity_poly.type
_entity_poly.pdbx_seq_one_letter_code
_entity_poly.pdbx_strand_id
1 'polypeptide(L)'
;MSEVENTPKEAIDLATISPELKKVIEFESVPEEMWHMLVSVHEVAEIAVRESWDEMPASAQKVLDNFEQFHALVSLSQSYAGYDFMAEFETIELPENMDDDAKAEYRSQLLDQVLHNCVKDLTKQIKKARRDPIMKRELAEIFKK
;
A
#
# COMPACT_ATOMS: atom_id res chain seq x y z
N MET A 1 1.02 -35.61 -4.59
CA MET A 1 0.78 -35.45 -3.14
C MET A 1 1.51 -34.20 -2.70
N SER A 2 0.81 -33.07 -2.79
CA SER A 2 1.03 -31.85 -2.01
C SER A 2 -0.30 -31.11 -2.07
N GLU A 3 -1.23 -31.53 -1.21
CA GLU A 3 -2.38 -30.68 -0.87
C GLU A 3 -1.77 -29.45 -0.19
N VAL A 4 -1.66 -28.36 -0.95
CA VAL A 4 -1.53 -27.03 -0.36
C VAL A 4 -2.86 -26.82 0.34
N GLU A 5 -2.88 -27.03 1.66
CA GLU A 5 -4.02 -26.66 2.49
C GLU A 5 -4.30 -25.18 2.22
N ASN A 6 -5.35 -24.94 1.44
CA ASN A 6 -5.90 -23.64 1.20
C ASN A 6 -6.64 -23.29 2.49
N THR A 7 -5.88 -22.87 3.51
CA THR A 7 -6.43 -22.35 4.75
C THR A 7 -7.43 -21.27 4.36
N PRO A 8 -8.73 -21.43 4.66
CA PRO A 8 -9.70 -20.41 4.29
C PRO A 8 -9.25 -19.11 4.96
N LYS A 9 -8.76 -18.16 4.17
CA LYS A 9 -8.50 -16.80 4.64
C LYS A 9 -9.80 -16.32 5.24
N GLU A 10 -9.82 -16.11 6.55
CA GLU A 10 -11.00 -15.60 7.23
C GLU A 10 -11.45 -14.33 6.50
N ALA A 11 -12.73 -14.28 6.15
CA ALA A 11 -13.29 -13.14 5.46
C ALA A 11 -13.05 -11.90 6.33
N ILE A 12 -12.34 -10.90 5.79
CA ILE A 12 -12.12 -9.66 6.50
C ILE A 12 -13.45 -8.93 6.62
N ASP A 13 -13.87 -8.70 7.86
CA ASP A 13 -15.01 -7.84 8.14
C ASP A 13 -14.58 -6.37 7.96
N LEU A 14 -15.09 -5.72 6.92
CA LEU A 14 -14.84 -4.30 6.69
C LEU A 14 -15.36 -3.40 7.85
N ALA A 15 -16.19 -3.93 8.76
CA ALA A 15 -16.60 -3.21 9.96
C ALA A 15 -15.49 -3.11 11.01
N THR A 16 -14.45 -3.95 10.95
CA THR A 16 -13.36 -3.97 11.94
C THR A 16 -12.12 -3.20 11.49
N ILE A 17 -12.05 -2.76 10.22
CA ILE A 17 -10.91 -2.02 9.67
C ILE A 17 -11.07 -0.50 9.85
N SER A 18 -9.96 0.23 9.65
CA SER A 18 -9.96 1.70 9.69
C SER A 18 -11.03 2.29 8.76
N PRO A 19 -11.82 3.30 9.21
CA PRO A 19 -12.85 3.92 8.38
C PRO A 19 -12.32 4.50 7.06
N GLU A 20 -11.10 5.07 7.07
CA GLU A 20 -10.52 5.63 5.85
C GLU A 20 -10.04 4.53 4.90
N LEU A 21 -9.54 3.41 5.43
CA LEU A 21 -9.19 2.24 4.62
C LEU A 21 -10.42 1.64 3.95
N LYS A 22 -11.53 1.53 4.69
CA LYS A 22 -12.81 1.08 4.15
C LYS A 22 -13.28 1.95 2.97
N LYS A 23 -13.21 3.28 3.10
CA LYS A 23 -13.61 4.18 2.00
C LYS A 23 -12.75 4.00 0.76
N VAL A 24 -11.44 3.83 0.93
CA VAL A 24 -10.52 3.56 -0.18
C VAL A 24 -10.87 2.24 -0.87
N ILE A 25 -11.15 1.19 -0.11
CA ILE A 25 -11.60 -0.11 -0.64
C ILE A 25 -12.88 0.03 -1.46
N GLU A 26 -13.88 0.72 -0.91
CA GLU A 26 -15.18 0.91 -1.56
C GLU A 26 -15.07 1.80 -2.80
N PHE A 27 -14.31 2.89 -2.73
CA PHE A 27 -14.15 3.84 -3.82
C PHE A 27 -13.42 3.23 -5.02
N GLU A 28 -12.30 2.54 -4.77
CA GLU A 28 -11.49 1.91 -5.82
C GLU A 28 -12.02 0.54 -6.24
N SER A 29 -13.13 0.08 -5.63
CA SER A 29 -13.72 -1.24 -5.88
C SER A 29 -12.69 -2.38 -5.77
N VAL A 30 -11.90 -2.34 -4.68
CA VAL A 30 -10.77 -3.26 -4.48
C VAL A 30 -11.28 -4.71 -4.36
N PRO A 31 -10.72 -5.66 -5.13
CA PRO A 31 -11.12 -7.07 -5.05
C PRO A 31 -10.99 -7.65 -3.65
N GLU A 32 -11.98 -8.45 -3.22
CA GLU A 32 -12.01 -9.07 -1.88
C GLU A 32 -10.77 -9.94 -1.60
N GLU A 33 -10.22 -10.57 -2.63
CA GLU A 33 -9.00 -11.37 -2.55
C GLU A 33 -7.76 -10.58 -2.09
N MET A 34 -7.76 -9.26 -2.31
CA MET A 34 -6.68 -8.35 -1.90
C MET A 34 -6.87 -7.80 -0.49
N TRP A 35 -8.05 -7.91 0.11
CA TRP A 35 -8.36 -7.25 1.39
C TRP A 35 -7.42 -7.70 2.51
N HIS A 36 -7.09 -8.99 2.58
CA HIS A 36 -6.17 -9.51 3.58
C HIS A 36 -4.77 -8.91 3.47
N MET A 37 -4.25 -8.83 2.25
CA MET A 37 -2.95 -8.21 2.00
C MET A 37 -3.01 -6.73 2.33
N LEU A 38 -4.07 -6.04 1.93
CA LEU A 38 -4.25 -4.62 2.20
C LEU A 38 -4.25 -4.29 3.70
N VAL A 39 -4.99 -5.04 4.51
CA VAL A 39 -5.01 -4.87 5.97
C VAL A 39 -3.63 -5.17 6.56
N SER A 40 -2.98 -6.24 6.13
CA SER A 40 -1.63 -6.60 6.61
C SER A 40 -0.61 -5.50 6.29
N VAL A 41 -0.63 -4.98 5.05
CA VAL A 41 0.23 -3.87 4.62
C VAL A 41 -0.09 -2.61 5.40
N HIS A 42 -1.36 -2.31 5.65
CA HIS A 42 -1.77 -1.16 6.44
C HIS A 42 -1.21 -1.20 7.86
N GLU A 43 -1.29 -2.35 8.55
CA GLU A 43 -0.73 -2.46 9.90
C GLU A 43 0.79 -2.33 9.93
N VAL A 44 1.49 -3.00 8.99
CA VAL A 44 2.96 -3.04 8.98
C VAL A 44 3.57 -1.72 8.50
N ALA A 45 2.92 -1.01 7.57
CA ALA A 45 3.45 0.21 6.99
C ALA A 45 3.31 1.44 7.89
N GLU A 46 2.50 1.39 8.96
CA GLU A 46 2.10 2.57 9.73
C GLU A 46 3.29 3.43 10.16
N ILE A 47 4.33 2.83 10.73
CA ILE A 47 5.49 3.57 11.27
C ILE A 47 6.22 4.32 10.14
N ALA A 48 6.55 3.64 9.05
CA ALA A 48 7.27 4.25 7.93
C ALA A 48 6.44 5.34 7.23
N VAL A 49 5.12 5.14 7.15
CA VAL A 49 4.20 6.13 6.61
C VAL A 49 4.05 7.32 7.55
N ARG A 50 4.02 7.09 8.87
CA ARG A 50 3.95 8.14 9.90
C ARG A 50 5.14 9.06 9.83
N GLU A 51 6.35 8.50 9.76
CA GLU A 51 7.58 9.27 9.60
C GLU A 51 7.51 10.15 8.34
N SER A 52 7.11 9.56 7.21
CA SER A 52 6.96 10.31 5.96
C SER A 52 5.91 11.41 6.04
N TRP A 53 4.81 11.18 6.77
CA TRP A 53 3.76 12.17 7.01
C TRP A 53 4.26 13.32 7.88
N ASP A 54 4.95 13.02 8.98
CA ASP A 54 5.44 14.02 9.93
C ASP A 54 6.55 14.90 9.33
N GLU A 55 7.33 14.36 8.39
CA GLU A 55 8.32 15.12 7.62
C GLU A 55 7.69 16.02 6.54
N MET A 56 6.42 15.81 6.19
CA MET A 56 5.76 16.67 5.21
C MET A 56 5.53 18.09 5.76
N PRO A 57 5.67 19.13 4.92
CA PRO A 57 5.26 20.48 5.31
C PRO A 57 3.77 20.49 5.69
N ALA A 58 3.40 21.27 6.72
CA ALA A 58 2.00 21.38 7.16
C ALA A 58 1.02 21.78 6.04
N SER A 59 1.48 22.51 5.02
CA SER A 59 0.67 22.83 3.83
C SER A 59 0.33 21.61 2.97
N ALA A 60 1.18 20.58 2.98
CA ALA A 60 0.97 19.32 2.26
C ALA A 60 0.06 18.39 3.04
N GLN A 61 0.26 18.29 4.36
CA GLN A 61 -0.64 17.55 5.24
C GLN A 61 -2.09 18.01 5.08
N LYS A 62 -2.35 19.33 4.99
CA LYS A 62 -3.69 19.93 4.75
C LYS A 62 -4.32 19.66 3.38
N VAL A 63 -3.69 18.87 2.52
CA VAL A 63 -4.35 18.36 1.30
C VAL A 63 -5.38 17.30 1.68
N LEU A 64 -5.06 16.48 2.68
CA LEU A 64 -5.92 15.48 3.30
C LEU A 64 -6.40 15.99 4.67
N ASP A 65 -7.41 15.35 5.24
CA ASP A 65 -7.96 15.77 6.53
C ASP A 65 -7.14 15.28 7.72
N ASN A 66 -6.53 14.10 7.59
CA ASN A 66 -5.79 13.45 8.67
C ASN A 66 -4.75 12.46 8.11
N PHE A 67 -3.93 11.91 9.01
CA PHE A 67 -2.95 10.88 8.67
C PHE A 67 -3.61 9.60 8.14
N GLU A 68 -4.74 9.17 8.70
CA GLU A 68 -5.37 7.91 8.33
C GLU A 68 -5.77 7.87 6.86
N GLN A 69 -6.18 9.00 6.28
CA GLN A 69 -6.41 9.14 4.84
C GLN A 69 -5.13 8.93 4.03
N PHE A 70 -4.02 9.54 4.46
CA PHE A 70 -2.73 9.34 3.79
C PHE A 70 -2.29 7.89 3.89
N HIS A 71 -2.42 7.31 5.07
CA HIS A 71 -2.05 5.95 5.35
C HIS A 71 -2.85 4.96 4.50
N ALA A 72 -4.18 5.11 4.43
CA ALA A 72 -5.03 4.27 3.60
C ALA A 72 -4.64 4.32 2.10
N LEU A 73 -4.33 5.50 1.56
CA LEU A 73 -3.87 5.64 0.18
C LEU A 73 -2.51 4.98 -0.06
N VAL A 74 -1.56 5.14 0.88
CA VAL A 74 -0.24 4.47 0.77
C VAL A 74 -0.42 2.96 0.81
N SER A 75 -1.20 2.44 1.76
CA SER A 75 -1.42 1.00 1.91
C SER A 75 -2.05 0.39 0.68
N LEU A 76 -3.01 1.09 0.05
CA LEU A 76 -3.57 0.66 -1.22
C LEU A 76 -2.48 0.57 -2.31
N SER A 77 -1.71 1.65 -2.49
CA SER A 77 -0.64 1.70 -3.48
C SER A 77 0.40 0.61 -3.26
N GLN A 78 0.80 0.38 -2.01
CA GLN A 78 1.76 -0.65 -1.61
C GLN A 78 1.22 -2.06 -1.84
N SER A 79 -0.08 -2.27 -1.64
CA SER A 79 -0.72 -3.58 -1.86
C SER A 79 -0.71 -3.96 -3.33
N TYR A 80 -1.11 -3.04 -4.22
CA TYR A 80 -1.03 -3.28 -5.66
C TYR A 80 0.41 -3.46 -6.13
N ALA A 81 1.32 -2.56 -5.73
CA ALA A 81 2.73 -2.66 -6.14
C ALA A 81 3.39 -3.93 -5.62
N GLY A 82 3.07 -4.36 -4.39
CA GLY A 82 3.53 -5.62 -3.82
C GLY A 82 2.97 -6.82 -4.59
N TYR A 83 1.68 -6.83 -4.91
CA TYR A 83 1.07 -7.89 -5.70
C TYR A 83 1.74 -8.05 -7.08
N ASP A 84 1.87 -6.93 -7.80
CA ASP A 84 2.48 -6.90 -9.13
C ASP A 84 3.95 -7.33 -9.05
N PHE A 85 4.71 -6.82 -8.08
CA PHE A 85 6.11 -7.21 -7.88
C PHE A 85 6.24 -8.73 -7.63
N MET A 86 5.36 -9.32 -6.83
CA MET A 86 5.44 -10.75 -6.54
C MET A 86 5.17 -11.60 -7.78
N ALA A 87 4.21 -11.20 -8.62
CA ALA A 87 3.94 -11.85 -9.90
C ALA A 87 5.11 -11.68 -10.89
N GLU A 88 5.71 -10.49 -10.95
CA GLU A 88 6.86 -10.22 -11.82
C GLU A 88 8.12 -10.98 -11.36
N PHE A 89 8.37 -11.03 -10.05
CA PHE A 89 9.55 -11.68 -9.48
C PHE A 89 9.61 -13.19 -9.80
N GLU A 90 8.46 -13.85 -9.94
CA GLU A 90 8.39 -15.26 -10.36
C GLU A 90 8.92 -15.50 -11.78
N THR A 91 8.96 -14.46 -12.60
CA THR A 91 9.44 -14.51 -13.99
C THR A 91 10.88 -14.01 -14.16
N ILE A 92 11.50 -13.49 -13.10
CA ILE A 92 12.89 -13.00 -13.13
C ILE A 92 13.85 -14.18 -13.17
N GLU A 93 14.75 -14.18 -14.16
CA GLU A 93 15.90 -15.09 -14.19
C GLU A 93 16.93 -14.63 -13.15
N LEU A 94 17.02 -15.40 -12.05
CA LEU A 94 18.03 -15.17 -11.02
C LEU A 94 19.32 -15.93 -11.36
N PRO A 95 20.49 -15.46 -10.87
CA PRO A 95 21.76 -16.16 -11.08
C PRO A 95 21.69 -17.63 -10.62
N GLU A 96 22.17 -18.56 -11.45
CA GLU A 96 22.11 -20.01 -11.18
C GLU A 96 22.86 -20.44 -9.91
N ASN A 97 23.74 -19.59 -9.38
CA ASN A 97 24.55 -19.84 -8.19
C ASN A 97 23.98 -19.20 -6.91
N MET A 98 22.77 -18.62 -6.96
CA MET A 98 22.10 -18.08 -5.79
C MET A 98 21.40 -19.22 -5.04
N ASP A 99 21.70 -19.38 -3.76
CA ASP A 99 20.98 -20.31 -2.89
C ASP A 99 19.60 -19.75 -2.49
N ASP A 100 18.76 -20.60 -1.90
CA ASP A 100 17.38 -20.24 -1.55
C ASP A 100 17.32 -19.09 -0.53
N ASP A 101 18.28 -19.01 0.40
CA ASP A 101 18.37 -17.95 1.40
C ASP A 101 18.73 -16.61 0.76
N ALA A 102 19.73 -16.58 -0.11
CA ALA A 102 20.12 -15.39 -0.87
C ALA A 102 19.00 -14.92 -1.81
N LYS A 103 18.23 -15.85 -2.39
CA LYS A 103 17.06 -15.53 -3.20
C LYS A 103 15.94 -14.89 -2.36
N ALA A 104 15.70 -15.42 -1.17
CA ALA A 104 14.70 -14.87 -0.25
C ALA A 104 15.11 -13.46 0.23
N GLU A 105 16.39 -13.27 0.58
CA GLU A 105 16.92 -11.96 0.98
C GLU A 105 16.83 -10.95 -0.17
N TYR A 106 17.22 -11.34 -1.38
CA TYR A 106 17.15 -10.47 -2.56
C TYR A 106 15.72 -10.06 -2.89
N ARG A 107 14.77 -11.00 -2.81
CA ARG A 107 13.33 -10.72 -2.96
C ARG A 107 12.86 -9.70 -1.94
N SER A 108 13.23 -9.88 -0.67
CA SER A 108 12.84 -8.99 0.43
C SER A 108 13.36 -7.58 0.20
N GLN A 109 14.64 -7.44 -0.14
CA GLN A 109 15.27 -6.13 -0.37
C GLN A 109 14.60 -5.36 -1.52
N LEU A 110 14.26 -6.06 -2.62
CA LEU A 110 13.56 -5.45 -3.74
C LEU A 110 12.12 -5.07 -3.39
N LEU A 111 11.40 -5.94 -2.68
CA LEU A 111 10.05 -5.63 -2.21
C LEU A 111 10.06 -4.40 -1.31
N ASP A 112 10.96 -4.34 -0.32
CA ASP A 112 11.10 -3.18 0.57
C ASP A 112 11.37 -1.91 -0.22
N GLN A 113 12.21 -1.97 -1.25
CA GLN A 113 12.48 -0.84 -2.13
C GLN A 113 11.24 -0.38 -2.91
N VAL A 114 10.44 -1.32 -3.43
CA VAL A 114 9.17 -1.04 -4.12
C VAL A 114 8.20 -0.36 -3.16
N LEU A 115 7.99 -0.94 -1.98
CA LEU A 115 7.06 -0.40 -0.98
C LEU A 115 7.49 0.98 -0.47
N HIS A 116 8.79 1.20 -0.28
CA HIS A 116 9.33 2.50 0.10
C HIS A 116 9.12 3.55 -1.00
N ASN A 117 9.25 3.16 -2.28
CA ASN A 117 9.00 4.06 -3.40
C ASN A 117 7.53 4.49 -3.47
N CYS A 118 6.56 3.61 -3.16
CA CYS A 118 5.15 3.98 -3.07
C CYS A 118 4.92 5.14 -2.08
N VAL A 119 5.52 5.08 -0.88
CA VAL A 119 5.40 6.15 0.13
C VAL A 119 5.96 7.47 -0.41
N LYS A 120 7.14 7.42 -1.04
CA LYS A 120 7.78 8.60 -1.62
C LYS A 120 6.97 9.21 -2.76
N ASP A 121 6.42 8.38 -3.62
CA ASP A 121 5.65 8.85 -4.76
C ASP A 121 4.30 9.44 -4.34
N LEU A 122 3.60 8.82 -3.38
CA LEU A 122 2.40 9.44 -2.84
C LEU A 122 2.73 10.74 -2.09
N THR A 123 3.82 10.80 -1.34
CA THR A 123 4.30 12.05 -0.71
C THR A 123 4.53 13.16 -1.76
N LYS A 124 5.10 12.84 -2.92
CA LYS A 124 5.24 13.79 -4.03
C LYS A 124 3.88 14.21 -4.59
N GLN A 125 2.95 13.26 -4.76
CA GLN A 125 1.60 13.53 -5.23
C GLN A 125 0.85 14.49 -4.30
N ILE A 126 0.87 14.25 -2.99
CA ILE A 126 0.30 15.15 -1.97
C ILE A 126 0.96 16.54 -2.05
N LYS A 127 2.30 16.60 -2.16
CA LYS A 127 3.02 17.87 -2.32
C LYS A 127 2.64 18.63 -3.59
N LYS A 128 2.31 17.92 -4.69
CA LYS A 128 1.83 18.50 -5.95
C LYS A 128 0.38 19.00 -5.84
N ALA A 129 -0.50 18.19 -5.25
CA ALA A 129 -1.92 18.50 -5.04
C ALA A 129 -2.15 19.81 -4.28
N ARG A 130 -1.21 20.26 -3.43
CA ARG A 130 -1.23 21.60 -2.81
C ARG A 130 -1.47 22.75 -3.79
N ARG A 131 -0.97 22.61 -5.02
CA ARG A 131 -1.02 23.65 -6.06
C ARG A 131 -1.93 23.27 -7.22
N ASP A 132 -2.56 22.10 -7.15
CA ASP A 132 -3.42 21.55 -8.19
C ASP A 132 -4.82 21.30 -7.60
N PRO A 133 -5.78 22.23 -7.80
CA PRO A 133 -7.12 22.11 -7.24
C PRO A 133 -7.91 20.91 -7.74
N ILE A 134 -7.60 20.41 -8.96
CA ILE A 134 -8.27 19.24 -9.54
C ILE A 134 -7.79 18.01 -8.78
N MET A 135 -6.47 17.82 -8.71
CA MET A 135 -5.86 16.69 -8.00
C MET A 135 -6.24 16.68 -6.52
N LYS A 136 -6.29 17.86 -5.87
CA LYS A 136 -6.77 17.98 -4.48
C LYS A 136 -8.22 17.53 -4.34
N ARG A 137 -9.09 17.86 -5.30
CA ARG A 137 -10.50 17.48 -5.26
C ARG A 137 -10.66 15.97 -5.44
N GLU A 138 -9.95 15.38 -6.39
CA GLU A 138 -9.95 13.94 -6.66
C GLU A 138 -9.52 13.15 -5.40
N LEU A 139 -8.41 13.53 -4.78
CA LEU A 139 -7.96 12.91 -3.52
C LEU A 139 -9.00 13.03 -2.39
N ALA A 140 -9.67 14.17 -2.29
CA ALA A 140 -10.71 14.37 -1.28
C ALA A 140 -12.01 13.60 -1.60
N GLU A 141 -12.30 13.31 -2.87
CA GLU A 141 -13.51 12.58 -3.27
C GLU A 141 -13.50 11.13 -2.79
N ILE A 142 -12.32 10.51 -2.71
CA ILE A 142 -12.13 9.16 -2.16
C ILE A 142 -12.70 9.06 -0.74
N PHE A 143 -12.62 10.13 0.05
CA PHE A 143 -13.01 10.15 1.45
C PHE A 143 -14.37 10.81 1.72
N LYS A 144 -15.03 11.32 0.68
CA LYS A 144 -16.40 11.86 0.78
C LYS A 144 -17.41 10.71 0.85
N LYS A 145 -18.49 10.95 1.58
CA LYS A 145 -19.58 10.00 1.82
C LYS A 145 -20.24 9.49 0.54
#